data_AF-S3CU56-F1
#
_entry.id   AF-S3CU56-F1
#
_cell.length_a   1.000
_cell.length_b   1.000
_cell.length_c   1.000
_cell.angle_alpha   90.00
_cell.angle_beta   90.00
_cell.angle_gamma   90.00
#
_symmetry.space_group_name_H-M   'P 1'
#
loop_
_entity.id
_entity.type
_entity.pdbx_description
1 polymer ?
#
loop_
_entity_poly.entity_id
_entity_poly.type
_entity_poly.pdbx_seq_one_letter_code
_entity_poly.pdbx_strand_id
1 'polypeptide(L)'
;MAEPYDINHPEFGKREEDWPDPDVDSDTEEGAAAKERAEAAMVATINRSVARRYQQTNTFSHIPKSLYIKARDHQDQLTADERQVLLGRGDAIGRVLAAPDSLTLEEMHMFLNWPSPDVVRANIQRHTSGQLSTPRELYAKAKDAIAQNQYETLLSPGAISLMAHSFREVGNPFSSESSTSDPDMLAIGPYLKIPGWSDAYGLLATRLGVVRRIQHRSMMHATQQMMVLRSQARGGTMEPGSGQNVEDIYDAMEALEQQRNLGTVSEEEFKTRQNEFGDAMARAFPFLRPTVPPPAPIPTMPIVIPTRNVPAAPPAFPPPSLEDSVGAGPWPPLSTMCSPFSLFRKDKQDRPREESTLGVWHQLTEEQKEVYRSRSEELRGEAWAEHERKVAASTEATGRYTGRRYEKREGYKASGSQELGYMPPSPSIVTGLMLFRDEVLLDSGAELRTETDSGTGAGPGMSREHFQLVSSKWDELPKQQKVAYSQRATQVNAENRAEHDLIMRAITPQQRQAAYLAWSERLKSANGAA
;
A
#
# COMPACT_ATOMS: atom_id res chain seq x y z
N MET A 1 -15.35 27.79 28.92
CA MET A 1 -14.28 27.17 28.11
C MET A 1 -14.64 25.71 27.87
N ALA A 2 -15.11 25.30 26.67
CA ALA A 2 -15.48 23.90 26.38
C ALA A 2 -14.25 22.99 26.22
N GLU A 3 -14.11 21.94 27.04
CA GLU A 3 -12.96 21.02 27.01
C GLU A 3 -12.69 20.45 25.60
N PRO A 4 -11.41 20.26 25.20
CA PRO A 4 -11.07 19.64 23.92
C PRO A 4 -11.62 18.22 23.86
N TYR A 5 -12.29 17.86 22.76
CA TYR A 5 -12.87 16.53 22.57
C TYR A 5 -11.79 15.44 22.59
N ASP A 6 -11.93 14.46 23.48
CA ASP A 6 -11.07 13.27 23.45
C ASP A 6 -11.54 12.32 22.35
N ILE A 7 -11.02 12.50 21.14
CA ILE A 7 -11.26 11.64 19.97
C ILE A 7 -10.86 10.17 20.18
N ASN A 8 -10.09 9.87 21.24
CA ASN A 8 -9.73 8.49 21.59
C ASN A 8 -10.71 7.86 22.58
N HIS A 9 -11.69 8.62 23.08
CA HIS A 9 -12.67 8.10 24.01
C HIS A 9 -13.50 6.99 23.32
N PRO A 10 -13.66 5.81 23.95
CA PRO A 10 -14.29 4.65 23.34
C PRO A 10 -15.78 4.84 23.04
N GLU A 11 -16.42 5.91 23.49
CA GLU A 11 -17.81 6.24 23.14
C GLU A 11 -17.95 7.46 22.20
N PHE A 12 -16.86 8.16 21.87
CA PHE A 12 -16.92 9.35 21.01
C PHE A 12 -17.26 9.01 19.56
N GLY A 13 -18.32 9.63 19.03
CA GLY A 13 -18.90 9.36 17.71
C GLY A 13 -19.99 8.27 17.69
N LYS A 14 -20.34 7.69 18.85
CA LYS A 14 -21.50 6.79 18.99
C LYS A 14 -22.72 7.47 19.59
N ARG A 15 -22.55 8.57 20.32
CA ARG A 15 -23.63 9.25 21.02
C ARG A 15 -24.32 10.22 20.07
N GLU A 16 -25.62 10.40 20.25
CA GLU A 16 -26.42 11.34 19.44
C GLU A 16 -25.86 12.78 19.53
N GLU A 17 -25.39 13.17 20.72
CA GLU A 17 -24.76 14.47 21.02
C GLU A 17 -23.40 14.72 20.32
N ASP A 18 -22.75 13.68 19.79
CA ASP A 18 -21.50 13.81 19.02
C ASP A 18 -21.78 14.21 17.55
N TRP A 19 -23.04 14.14 17.11
CA TRP A 19 -23.49 14.52 15.77
C TRP A 19 -24.25 15.85 15.82
N PRO A 20 -24.03 16.74 14.84
CA PRO A 20 -24.66 18.06 14.85
C PRO A 20 -26.17 17.93 14.61
N ASP A 21 -26.95 18.77 15.28
CA ASP A 21 -28.35 18.99 14.92
C ASP A 21 -28.36 19.65 13.52
N PRO A 22 -29.04 19.06 12.52
CA PRO A 22 -29.07 19.57 11.15
C PRO A 22 -29.64 20.99 11.04
N ASP A 23 -30.35 21.48 12.06
CA ASP A 23 -30.98 22.80 12.07
C ASP A 23 -30.04 23.92 12.60
N VAL A 24 -28.81 23.60 13.01
CA VAL A 24 -27.82 24.60 13.46
C VAL A 24 -27.21 25.32 12.25
N ASP A 25 -27.39 26.64 12.20
CA ASP A 25 -26.82 27.51 11.16
C ASP A 25 -25.28 27.43 11.16
N SER A 26 -24.71 26.93 10.06
CA SER A 26 -23.28 26.73 9.88
C SER A 26 -22.45 28.01 9.93
N ASP A 27 -23.08 29.17 9.72
CA ASP A 27 -22.40 30.47 9.72
C ASP A 27 -22.22 31.03 11.15
N THR A 28 -22.81 30.38 12.15
CA THR A 28 -22.63 30.73 13.56
C THR A 28 -21.41 30.05 14.17
N GLU A 29 -20.86 30.61 15.25
CA GLU A 29 -19.78 29.98 16.03
C GLU A 29 -20.22 28.60 16.58
N GLU A 30 -21.50 28.47 16.92
CA GLU A 30 -22.12 27.21 17.33
C GLU A 30 -22.15 26.18 16.19
N GLY A 31 -22.52 26.60 14.98
CA GLY A 31 -22.50 25.76 13.78
C GLY A 31 -21.09 25.33 13.36
N ALA A 32 -20.11 26.22 13.47
CA ALA A 32 -18.71 25.89 13.21
C ALA A 32 -18.18 24.84 14.21
N ALA A 33 -18.47 25.01 15.50
CA ALA A 33 -18.09 24.04 16.55
C ALA A 33 -18.84 22.71 16.42
N ALA A 34 -20.11 22.74 16.01
CA ALA A 34 -20.90 21.55 15.74
C ALA A 34 -20.35 20.76 14.54
N LYS A 35 -19.95 21.46 13.47
CA LYS A 35 -19.27 20.86 12.31
C LYS A 35 -17.94 20.23 12.67
N GLU A 36 -17.10 20.89 13.46
CA GLU A 36 -15.83 20.33 13.93
C GLU A 36 -16.05 19.07 14.77
N ARG A 37 -17.06 19.07 15.66
CA ARG A 37 -17.45 17.89 16.44
C ARG A 37 -17.91 16.75 15.53
N ALA A 38 -18.69 17.05 14.51
CA ALA A 38 -19.15 16.08 13.50
C ALA A 38 -17.99 15.42 12.75
N GLU A 39 -17.04 16.23 12.28
CA GLU A 39 -15.85 15.74 11.58
C GLU A 39 -15.01 14.85 12.50
N ALA A 40 -14.81 15.26 13.75
CA ALA A 40 -14.10 14.47 14.75
C ALA A 40 -14.83 13.14 15.07
N ALA A 41 -16.15 13.16 15.20
CA ALA A 41 -16.99 11.99 15.41
C ALA A 41 -16.93 11.01 14.22
N MET A 42 -16.94 11.54 13.00
CA MET A 42 -16.76 10.77 11.77
C MET A 42 -15.39 10.10 11.72
N VAL A 43 -14.31 10.83 11.99
CA VAL A 43 -12.94 10.29 12.03
C VAL A 43 -12.81 9.21 13.10
N ALA A 44 -13.35 9.43 14.30
CA ALA A 44 -13.35 8.43 15.38
C ALA A 44 -14.12 7.16 14.98
N THR A 45 -15.25 7.31 14.26
CA THR A 45 -16.03 6.19 13.73
C THR A 45 -15.25 5.40 12.67
N ILE A 46 -14.60 6.10 11.73
CA ILE A 46 -13.74 5.48 10.71
C ILE A 46 -12.58 4.72 11.37
N ASN A 47 -11.82 5.37 12.27
CA ASN A 47 -10.68 4.77 12.96
C ASN A 47 -11.07 3.52 13.74
N ARG A 48 -12.24 3.55 14.40
CA ARG A 48 -12.77 2.40 15.11
C ARG A 48 -13.19 1.27 14.19
N SER A 49 -13.80 1.59 13.04
CA SER A 49 -14.14 0.58 12.03
C SER A 49 -12.88 -0.10 11.47
N VAL A 50 -11.81 0.68 11.24
CA VAL A 50 -10.50 0.21 10.81
C VAL A 50 -9.84 -0.65 11.89
N ALA A 51 -9.82 -0.19 13.14
CA ALA A 51 -9.26 -0.94 14.28
C ALA A 51 -10.00 -2.26 14.52
N ARG A 52 -11.34 -2.27 14.42
CA ARG A 52 -12.14 -3.50 14.51
C ARG A 52 -11.78 -4.47 13.38
N ARG A 53 -11.61 -4.00 12.14
CA ARG A 53 -11.15 -4.84 11.02
C ARG A 53 -9.77 -5.44 11.28
N TYR A 54 -8.83 -4.67 11.85
CA TYR A 54 -7.50 -5.17 12.18
C TYR A 54 -7.49 -6.19 13.34
N GLN A 55 -8.30 -5.97 14.37
CA GLN A 55 -8.46 -6.95 15.46
C GLN A 55 -9.05 -8.26 14.96
N GLN A 56 -10.00 -8.17 14.01
CA GLN A 56 -10.56 -9.33 13.33
C GLN A 56 -9.49 -10.08 12.49
N THR A 57 -8.61 -9.38 11.77
CA THR A 57 -7.62 -10.06 10.91
C THR A 57 -6.66 -11.02 11.62
N ASN A 58 -6.35 -10.82 12.91
CA ASN A 58 -5.45 -11.72 13.65
C ASN A 58 -6.09 -13.07 14.02
N THR A 59 -7.42 -13.16 14.06
CA THR A 59 -8.13 -14.42 14.36
C THR A 59 -8.30 -15.33 13.13
N PHE A 60 -7.99 -14.84 11.92
CA PHE A 60 -8.30 -15.55 10.66
C PHE A 60 -7.09 -16.15 9.95
N SER A 61 -5.90 -16.05 10.55
CA SER A 61 -4.65 -16.64 10.05
C SER A 61 -4.70 -18.17 9.90
N HIS A 62 -5.77 -18.82 10.39
CA HIS A 62 -5.96 -20.26 10.34
C HIS A 62 -6.82 -20.78 9.18
N ILE A 63 -7.47 -19.94 8.37
CA ILE A 63 -8.27 -20.44 7.24
C ILE A 63 -7.33 -20.80 6.08
N PRO A 64 -7.22 -22.07 5.68
CA PRO A 64 -6.29 -22.47 4.62
C PRO A 64 -6.71 -21.89 3.28
N LYS A 65 -5.75 -21.42 2.48
CA LYS A 65 -5.99 -20.83 1.14
C LYS A 65 -6.76 -21.77 0.21
N SER A 66 -6.55 -23.08 0.33
CA SER A 66 -7.29 -24.10 -0.43
C SER A 66 -8.80 -24.04 -0.17
N LEU A 67 -9.23 -23.66 1.03
CA LEU A 67 -10.65 -23.51 1.36
C LEU A 67 -11.26 -22.28 0.70
N TYR A 68 -10.51 -21.17 0.59
CA TYR A 68 -10.97 -20.00 -0.19
C TYR A 68 -11.16 -20.32 -1.67
N ILE A 69 -10.19 -21.04 -2.26
CA ILE A 69 -10.27 -21.48 -3.65
C ILE A 69 -11.45 -22.44 -3.85
N LYS A 70 -11.61 -23.44 -2.97
CA LYS A 70 -12.74 -24.38 -3.00
C LYS A 70 -14.07 -23.64 -2.87
N ALA A 71 -14.17 -22.65 -1.98
CA ALA A 71 -15.37 -21.86 -1.80
C ALA A 71 -15.73 -21.03 -3.04
N ARG A 72 -14.72 -20.53 -3.77
CA ARG A 72 -14.94 -19.81 -5.03
C ARG A 72 -15.38 -20.73 -6.18
N ASP A 73 -14.70 -21.86 -6.34
CA ASP A 73 -14.82 -22.71 -7.54
C ASP A 73 -15.85 -23.85 -7.38
N HIS A 74 -16.09 -24.29 -6.15
CA HIS A 74 -16.88 -25.48 -5.80
C HIS A 74 -17.79 -25.24 -4.59
N GLN A 75 -18.61 -24.19 -4.66
CA GLN A 75 -19.53 -23.77 -3.59
C GLN A 75 -20.45 -24.91 -3.11
N ASP A 76 -20.92 -25.74 -4.04
CA ASP A 76 -21.78 -26.91 -3.81
C ASP A 76 -21.08 -28.05 -3.06
N GLN A 77 -19.74 -28.10 -3.09
CA GLN A 77 -18.92 -29.13 -2.44
C GLN A 77 -18.41 -28.73 -1.05
N LEU A 78 -18.78 -27.55 -0.54
CA LEU A 78 -18.44 -27.13 0.82
C LEU A 78 -19.28 -27.89 1.84
N THR A 79 -18.58 -28.59 2.75
CA THR A 79 -19.17 -29.25 3.92
C THR A 79 -19.69 -28.23 4.94
N ALA A 80 -20.56 -28.67 5.86
CA ALA A 80 -21.08 -27.79 6.92
C ALA A 80 -19.96 -27.20 7.81
N ASP A 81 -18.97 -28.01 8.16
CA ASP A 81 -17.83 -27.58 8.97
C ASP A 81 -16.97 -26.55 8.23
N GLU A 82 -16.71 -26.75 6.93
CA GLU A 82 -16.01 -25.78 6.09
C GLU A 82 -16.76 -24.44 5.99
N ARG A 83 -18.09 -24.48 5.84
CA ARG A 83 -18.92 -23.27 5.88
C ARG A 83 -18.83 -22.60 7.24
N GLN A 84 -18.86 -23.36 8.34
CA GLN A 84 -18.73 -22.83 9.69
C GLN A 84 -17.35 -22.18 9.92
N VAL A 85 -16.28 -22.74 9.37
CA VAL A 85 -14.94 -22.13 9.40
C VAL A 85 -14.91 -20.79 8.66
N LEU A 86 -15.51 -20.73 7.47
CA LEU A 86 -15.61 -19.48 6.70
C LEU A 86 -16.49 -18.45 7.40
N LEU A 87 -17.62 -18.86 7.98
CA LEU A 87 -18.49 -17.99 8.79
C LEU A 87 -17.83 -17.54 10.08
N GLY A 88 -16.97 -18.36 10.67
CA GLY A 88 -16.16 -18.02 11.86
C GLY A 88 -15.24 -16.82 11.63
N ARG A 89 -15.01 -16.43 10.37
CA ARG A 89 -14.36 -15.16 10.01
C ARG A 89 -15.18 -13.93 10.42
N GLY A 90 -16.50 -14.05 10.58
CA GLY A 90 -17.34 -12.97 11.13
C GLY A 90 -17.37 -11.66 10.33
N ASP A 91 -16.93 -11.68 9.06
CA ASP A 91 -16.97 -10.54 8.15
C ASP A 91 -17.75 -10.87 6.86
N ALA A 92 -17.93 -9.87 6.00
CA ALA A 92 -18.64 -10.05 4.73
C ALA A 92 -17.93 -11.05 3.79
N ILE A 93 -16.59 -11.13 3.82
CA ILE A 93 -15.81 -12.07 3.01
C ILE A 93 -16.15 -13.51 3.40
N GLY A 94 -16.15 -13.82 4.70
CA GLY A 94 -16.53 -15.12 5.23
C GLY A 94 -17.94 -15.52 4.85
N ARG A 95 -18.91 -14.60 4.98
CA ARG A 95 -20.30 -14.84 4.57
C ARG A 95 -20.45 -15.09 3.08
N VAL A 96 -19.80 -14.28 2.24
CA VAL A 96 -19.80 -14.46 0.78
C VAL A 96 -19.26 -15.83 0.40
N LEU A 97 -18.14 -16.24 1.01
CA LEU A 97 -17.50 -17.52 0.69
C LEU A 97 -18.25 -18.71 1.28
N ALA A 98 -18.96 -18.55 2.39
CA ALA A 98 -19.71 -19.63 3.02
C ALA A 98 -21.10 -19.82 2.44
N ALA A 99 -21.84 -18.74 2.22
CA ALA A 99 -23.24 -18.73 1.81
C ALA A 99 -23.54 -17.45 1.00
N PRO A 100 -23.07 -17.35 -0.26
CA PRO A 100 -23.23 -16.14 -1.08
C PRO A 100 -24.70 -15.71 -1.26
N ASP A 101 -25.65 -16.65 -1.23
CA ASP A 101 -27.09 -16.37 -1.32
C ASP A 101 -27.68 -15.76 -0.04
N SER A 102 -26.93 -15.72 1.06
CA SER A 102 -27.39 -15.11 2.31
C SER A 102 -27.19 -13.60 2.36
N LEU A 103 -26.50 -13.00 1.38
CA LEU A 103 -26.28 -11.56 1.33
C LEU A 103 -27.55 -10.83 0.89
N THR A 104 -27.84 -9.70 1.53
CA THR A 104 -28.84 -8.78 0.99
C THR A 104 -28.30 -8.06 -0.26
N LEU A 105 -29.19 -7.46 -1.03
CA LEU A 105 -28.80 -6.70 -2.23
C LEU A 105 -27.89 -5.52 -1.86
N GLU A 106 -28.16 -4.86 -0.75
CA GLU A 106 -27.37 -3.76 -0.21
C GLU A 106 -25.98 -4.23 0.24
N GLU A 107 -25.90 -5.36 0.95
CA GLU A 107 -24.62 -5.94 1.38
C GLU A 107 -23.75 -6.31 0.18
N MET A 108 -24.36 -6.86 -0.86
CA MET A 108 -23.67 -7.20 -2.11
C MET A 108 -23.14 -5.95 -2.82
N HIS A 109 -23.94 -4.89 -2.93
CA HIS A 109 -23.52 -3.62 -3.52
C HIS A 109 -22.36 -3.00 -2.73
N MET A 110 -22.47 -2.98 -1.40
CA MET A 110 -21.40 -2.52 -0.53
C MET A 110 -20.11 -3.33 -0.72
N PHE A 111 -20.21 -4.67 -0.82
CA PHE A 111 -19.06 -5.54 -1.02
C PHE A 111 -18.35 -5.28 -2.35
N LEU A 112 -19.10 -5.02 -3.42
CA LEU A 112 -18.59 -4.76 -4.77
C LEU A 112 -18.21 -3.28 -4.98
N ASN A 113 -18.30 -2.45 -3.93
CA ASN A 113 -18.10 -1.00 -4.00
C ASN A 113 -19.02 -0.30 -5.01
N TRP A 114 -20.24 -0.81 -5.18
CA TRP A 114 -21.29 -0.21 -6.00
C TRP A 114 -22.11 0.78 -5.16
N PRO A 115 -22.70 1.82 -5.78
CA PRO A 115 -23.72 2.64 -5.14
C PRO A 115 -24.90 1.82 -4.61
N SER A 116 -25.79 2.44 -3.84
CA SER A 116 -27.01 1.76 -3.37
C SER A 116 -27.82 1.17 -4.54
N PRO A 117 -28.59 0.09 -4.32
CA PRO A 117 -29.30 -0.60 -5.40
C PRO A 117 -30.21 0.31 -6.23
N ASP A 118 -30.87 1.27 -5.59
CA ASP A 118 -31.75 2.22 -6.27
C ASP A 118 -30.98 3.22 -7.15
N VAL A 119 -29.82 3.70 -6.67
CA VAL A 119 -28.95 4.59 -7.46
C VAL A 119 -28.39 3.84 -8.67
N VAL A 120 -27.92 2.60 -8.48
CA VAL A 120 -27.43 1.77 -9.58
C VAL A 120 -28.54 1.52 -10.61
N ARG A 121 -29.76 1.17 -10.16
CA ARG A 121 -30.92 0.99 -11.03
C ARG A 121 -31.22 2.24 -11.85
N ALA A 122 -31.28 3.41 -11.18
CA ALA A 122 -31.56 4.69 -11.84
C ALA A 122 -30.50 5.03 -12.89
N ASN A 123 -29.22 4.84 -12.58
CA ASN A 123 -28.12 5.08 -13.50
C ASN A 123 -28.20 4.15 -14.71
N ILE A 124 -28.43 2.85 -14.50
CA ILE A 124 -28.57 1.88 -15.60
C ILE A 124 -29.75 2.25 -16.50
N GLN A 125 -30.92 2.54 -15.93
CA GLN A 125 -32.10 2.92 -16.71
C GLN A 125 -31.83 4.19 -17.52
N ARG A 126 -31.19 5.20 -16.94
CA ARG A 126 -30.83 6.43 -17.63
C ARG A 126 -29.93 6.17 -18.84
N HIS A 127 -28.88 5.37 -18.66
CA HIS A 127 -27.89 5.10 -19.71
C HIS A 127 -28.31 4.02 -20.72
N THR A 128 -29.40 3.31 -20.47
CA THR A 128 -29.95 2.28 -21.38
C THR A 128 -31.34 2.64 -21.91
N SER A 129 -31.76 3.90 -21.76
CA SER A 129 -33.09 4.38 -22.16
C SER A 129 -34.23 3.54 -21.57
N GLY A 130 -34.06 3.07 -20.34
CA GLY A 130 -35.01 2.25 -19.59
C GLY A 130 -35.10 0.79 -20.03
N GLN A 131 -34.31 0.35 -21.01
CA GLN A 131 -34.35 -1.04 -21.50
C GLN A 131 -33.85 -2.03 -20.45
N LEU A 132 -32.85 -1.64 -19.66
CA LEU A 132 -32.26 -2.46 -18.60
C LEU A 132 -32.41 -1.75 -17.26
N SER A 133 -32.42 -2.51 -16.18
CA SER A 133 -32.61 -2.01 -14.82
C SER A 133 -31.64 -2.59 -13.80
N THR A 134 -30.99 -3.71 -14.10
CA THR A 134 -30.08 -4.38 -13.16
C THR A 134 -28.65 -4.52 -13.69
N PRO A 135 -27.64 -4.58 -12.80
CA PRO A 135 -26.26 -4.91 -13.19
C PRO A 135 -26.16 -6.19 -14.01
N ARG A 136 -26.88 -7.24 -13.60
CA ARG A 136 -26.88 -8.56 -14.25
C ARG A 136 -27.36 -8.49 -15.69
N GLU A 137 -28.44 -7.74 -15.95
CA GLU A 137 -28.95 -7.51 -17.31
C GLU A 137 -27.93 -6.76 -18.17
N LEU A 138 -27.29 -5.71 -17.61
CA LEU A 138 -26.29 -4.94 -18.34
C LEU A 138 -25.06 -5.79 -18.68
N TYR A 139 -24.54 -6.56 -17.74
CA TYR A 139 -23.43 -7.49 -17.99
C TYR A 139 -23.81 -8.61 -18.96
N ALA A 140 -25.04 -9.12 -18.93
CA ALA A 140 -25.51 -10.11 -19.90
C ALA A 140 -25.52 -9.52 -21.33
N LYS A 141 -26.10 -8.31 -21.50
CA LYS A 141 -26.10 -7.61 -22.80
C LYS A 141 -24.68 -7.32 -23.28
N ALA A 142 -23.79 -6.94 -22.36
CA ALA A 142 -22.38 -6.70 -22.66
C ALA A 142 -21.66 -7.98 -23.09
N LYS A 143 -21.93 -9.11 -22.45
CA LYS A 143 -21.41 -10.42 -22.84
C LYS A 143 -21.83 -10.79 -24.26
N ASP A 144 -23.11 -10.63 -24.58
CA ASP A 144 -23.64 -10.92 -25.91
C ASP A 144 -23.05 -9.99 -26.97
N ALA A 145 -22.84 -8.71 -26.62
CA ALA A 145 -22.22 -7.74 -27.51
C ALA A 145 -20.74 -8.05 -27.78
N ILE A 146 -19.98 -8.53 -26.79
CA ILE A 146 -18.61 -9.03 -27.00
C ILE A 146 -18.63 -10.26 -27.90
N ALA A 147 -19.51 -11.22 -27.65
CA ALA A 147 -19.61 -12.45 -28.45
C ALA A 147 -19.93 -12.17 -29.93
N GLN A 148 -20.66 -11.10 -30.22
CA GLN A 148 -20.99 -10.64 -31.58
C GLN A 148 -19.95 -9.68 -32.17
N ASN A 149 -18.88 -9.34 -31.43
CA ASN A 149 -17.91 -8.30 -31.77
C ASN A 149 -18.56 -6.94 -32.11
N GLN A 150 -19.64 -6.61 -31.41
CA GLN A 150 -20.45 -5.39 -31.59
C GLN A 150 -20.57 -4.61 -30.27
N TYR A 151 -19.51 -4.61 -29.46
CA TYR A 151 -19.51 -4.04 -28.11
C TYR A 151 -19.94 -2.56 -28.09
N GLU A 152 -19.29 -1.73 -28.89
CA GLU A 152 -19.56 -0.29 -29.00
C GLU A 152 -20.85 0.03 -29.76
N THR A 153 -21.36 -0.91 -30.56
CA THR A 153 -22.58 -0.73 -31.35
C THR A 153 -23.84 -1.05 -30.54
N LEU A 154 -23.79 -2.10 -29.70
CA LEU A 154 -24.95 -2.59 -28.95
C LEU A 154 -25.08 -1.98 -27.55
N LEU A 155 -24.01 -1.38 -27.01
CA LEU A 155 -24.02 -0.66 -25.75
C LEU A 155 -23.81 0.83 -25.98
N SER A 156 -24.56 1.66 -25.25
CA SER A 156 -24.32 3.09 -25.25
C SER A 156 -22.97 3.41 -24.59
N PRO A 157 -22.26 4.50 -25.00
CA PRO A 157 -21.03 4.92 -24.34
C PRO A 157 -21.19 5.13 -22.83
N GLY A 158 -22.36 5.63 -22.41
CA GLY A 158 -22.69 5.81 -21.00
C GLY A 158 -22.84 4.48 -20.25
N ALA A 159 -23.43 3.45 -20.86
CA ALA A 159 -23.52 2.12 -20.24
C ALA A 159 -22.15 1.45 -20.10
N ILE A 160 -21.26 1.62 -21.10
CA ILE A 160 -19.87 1.15 -21.03
C ILE A 160 -19.13 1.89 -19.91
N SER A 161 -19.27 3.21 -19.84
CA SER A 161 -18.68 4.04 -18.78
C SER A 161 -19.16 3.63 -17.38
N LEU A 162 -20.46 3.39 -17.19
CA LEU A 162 -20.99 2.89 -15.92
C LEU A 162 -20.30 1.59 -15.47
N MET A 163 -20.15 0.60 -16.35
CA MET A 163 -19.47 -0.64 -15.99
C MET A 163 -17.99 -0.42 -15.66
N ALA A 164 -17.32 0.50 -16.35
CA ALA A 164 -15.94 0.87 -16.08
C ALA A 164 -15.75 1.51 -14.70
N HIS A 165 -16.76 2.25 -14.24
CA HIS A 165 -16.73 3.03 -12.99
C HIS A 165 -17.62 2.43 -11.89
N SER A 166 -17.82 1.12 -11.89
CA SER A 166 -18.56 0.41 -10.84
C SER A 166 -19.96 1.01 -10.59
N PHE A 167 -20.66 1.36 -11.67
CA PHE A 167 -21.99 1.97 -11.73
C PHE A 167 -22.13 3.40 -11.20
N ARG A 168 -21.00 4.11 -11.05
CA ARG A 168 -20.99 5.54 -10.74
C ARG A 168 -21.01 6.37 -12.02
N GLU A 169 -21.71 7.50 -11.99
CA GLU A 169 -21.73 8.43 -13.11
C GLU A 169 -20.45 9.28 -13.12
N VAL A 170 -19.75 9.30 -14.25
CA VAL A 170 -18.58 10.14 -14.44
C VAL A 170 -19.04 11.60 -14.57
N GLY A 171 -18.59 12.46 -13.67
CA GLY A 171 -18.90 13.89 -13.70
C GLY A 171 -20.18 14.28 -12.96
N ASN A 172 -20.69 13.43 -12.05
CA ASN A 172 -21.72 13.87 -11.12
C ASN A 172 -21.09 14.90 -10.14
N PRO A 173 -21.47 16.20 -10.20
CA PRO A 173 -20.90 17.25 -9.34
C PRO A 173 -21.20 17.03 -7.86
N PHE A 174 -22.22 16.21 -7.54
CA PHE A 174 -22.55 15.83 -6.18
C PHE A 174 -21.64 14.71 -5.62
N SER A 175 -20.80 14.09 -6.45
CA SER A 175 -19.68 13.24 -6.01
C SER A 175 -18.41 14.07 -5.96
N SER A 176 -18.30 14.93 -4.92
CA SER A 176 -17.13 15.75 -4.55
C SER A 176 -16.13 16.06 -5.69
N GLU A 177 -16.37 17.16 -6.40
CA GLU A 177 -15.60 17.70 -7.54
C GLU A 177 -14.11 18.06 -7.30
N SER A 178 -13.43 17.52 -6.28
CA SER A 178 -12.06 17.94 -5.92
C SER A 178 -11.00 16.85 -5.94
N SER A 179 -11.12 15.81 -6.78
CA SER A 179 -9.97 14.92 -6.97
C SER A 179 -9.86 14.26 -8.33
N THR A 180 -8.90 14.77 -9.11
CA THR A 180 -8.19 14.00 -10.15
C THR A 180 -7.44 12.77 -9.59
N SER A 181 -7.51 12.55 -8.28
CA SER A 181 -7.22 11.29 -7.59
C SER A 181 -8.50 10.77 -6.95
N ASP A 182 -9.42 10.23 -7.75
CA ASP A 182 -10.62 9.55 -7.25
C ASP A 182 -10.19 8.47 -6.23
N PRO A 183 -10.40 8.69 -4.92
CA PRO A 183 -9.82 7.84 -3.87
C PRO A 183 -10.35 6.40 -3.92
N ASP A 184 -11.51 6.18 -4.57
CA ASP A 184 -12.24 4.93 -4.53
C ASP A 184 -11.61 3.81 -5.40
N MET A 185 -10.91 4.15 -6.48
CA MET A 185 -10.13 3.17 -7.25
C MET A 185 -8.87 2.72 -6.47
N LEU A 186 -8.24 3.64 -5.75
CA LEU A 186 -7.11 3.34 -4.85
C LEU A 186 -7.59 2.67 -3.55
N ALA A 187 -8.85 2.84 -3.17
CA ALA A 187 -9.46 2.19 -2.01
C ALA A 187 -9.57 0.67 -2.15
N ILE A 188 -9.48 0.11 -3.37
CA ILE A 188 -9.41 -1.34 -3.58
C ILE A 188 -8.05 -1.91 -3.12
N GLY A 189 -6.98 -1.13 -3.21
CA GLY A 189 -5.61 -1.55 -2.88
C GLY A 189 -5.45 -2.17 -1.48
N PRO A 190 -6.01 -1.56 -0.42
CA PRO A 190 -6.07 -2.16 0.91
C PRO A 190 -6.85 -3.49 0.97
N TYR A 191 -7.95 -3.63 0.22
CA TYR A 191 -8.77 -4.85 0.24
C TYR A 191 -8.10 -6.04 -0.45
N LEU A 192 -7.26 -5.79 -1.46
CA LEU A 192 -6.48 -6.85 -2.14
C LEU A 192 -5.54 -7.63 -1.21
N LYS A 193 -5.17 -7.04 -0.06
CA LYS A 193 -4.32 -7.69 0.94
C LYS A 193 -5.10 -8.53 1.95
N ILE A 194 -6.43 -8.44 1.97
CA ILE A 194 -7.25 -9.20 2.92
C ILE A 194 -7.39 -10.64 2.41
N PRO A 195 -6.98 -11.67 3.19
CA PRO A 195 -7.10 -13.07 2.77
C PRO A 195 -8.53 -13.43 2.39
N GLY A 196 -8.69 -14.08 1.22
CA GLY A 196 -9.99 -14.51 0.69
C GLY A 196 -10.80 -13.40 0.00
N TRP A 197 -10.40 -12.13 0.04
CA TRP A 197 -11.15 -11.04 -0.61
C TRP A 197 -11.27 -11.25 -2.12
N SER A 198 -10.15 -11.58 -2.79
CA SER A 198 -10.16 -11.81 -4.24
C SER A 198 -11.04 -13.00 -4.62
N ASP A 199 -11.09 -14.03 -3.78
CA ASP A 199 -11.90 -15.22 -4.01
C ASP A 199 -13.39 -14.92 -3.79
N ALA A 200 -13.73 -14.16 -2.76
CA ALA A 200 -15.09 -13.70 -2.48
C ALA A 200 -15.60 -12.76 -3.57
N TYR A 201 -14.79 -11.79 -3.99
CA TYR A 201 -15.10 -10.90 -5.11
C TYR A 201 -15.30 -11.70 -6.39
N GLY A 202 -14.40 -12.63 -6.71
CA GLY A 202 -14.53 -13.51 -7.87
C GLY A 202 -15.82 -14.33 -7.86
N LEU A 203 -16.19 -14.91 -6.71
CA LEU A 203 -17.42 -15.69 -6.53
C LEU A 203 -18.67 -14.83 -6.79
N LEU A 204 -18.77 -13.65 -6.17
CA LEU A 204 -19.90 -12.75 -6.38
C LEU A 204 -19.96 -12.21 -7.81
N ALA A 205 -18.81 -11.79 -8.35
CA ALA A 205 -18.71 -11.30 -9.72
C ALA A 205 -19.23 -12.35 -10.71
N THR A 206 -18.75 -13.60 -10.62
CA THR A 206 -19.23 -14.71 -11.46
C THR A 206 -20.73 -14.94 -11.33
N ARG A 207 -21.27 -14.94 -10.11
CA ARG A 207 -22.71 -15.15 -9.87
C ARG A 207 -23.59 -14.05 -10.45
N LEU A 208 -23.09 -12.82 -10.46
CA LEU A 208 -23.75 -11.68 -11.10
C LEU A 208 -23.56 -11.64 -12.62
N GLY A 209 -22.82 -12.58 -13.19
CA GLY A 209 -22.45 -12.56 -14.59
C GLY A 209 -21.44 -11.45 -14.94
N VAL A 210 -20.80 -10.86 -13.93
CA VAL A 210 -19.67 -9.93 -14.10
C VAL A 210 -18.49 -10.73 -14.60
N VAL A 211 -18.40 -10.85 -15.92
CA VAL A 211 -17.23 -11.46 -16.55
C VAL A 211 -16.09 -10.45 -16.42
N ARG A 212 -14.96 -10.86 -15.82
CA ARG A 212 -13.75 -10.04 -15.69
C ARG A 212 -13.38 -9.37 -17.02
N ARG A 213 -13.57 -10.06 -18.14
CA ARG A 213 -13.39 -9.55 -19.50
C ARG A 213 -14.24 -8.32 -19.81
N ILE A 214 -15.52 -8.30 -19.41
CA ILE A 214 -16.42 -7.16 -19.65
C ILE A 214 -15.99 -5.95 -18.81
N GLN A 215 -15.72 -6.16 -17.52
CA GLN A 215 -15.25 -5.09 -16.64
C GLN A 215 -13.94 -4.49 -17.16
N HIS A 216 -13.02 -5.35 -17.56
CA HIS A 216 -11.75 -4.95 -18.12
C HIS A 216 -11.90 -4.17 -19.44
N ARG A 217 -12.66 -4.71 -20.42
CA ARG A 217 -12.91 -4.04 -21.70
C ARG A 217 -13.58 -2.68 -21.50
N SER A 218 -14.52 -2.58 -20.56
CA SER A 218 -15.15 -1.32 -20.18
C SER A 218 -14.14 -0.31 -19.64
N MET A 219 -13.27 -0.74 -18.71
CA MET A 219 -12.21 0.09 -18.13
C MET A 219 -11.23 0.58 -19.21
N MET A 220 -10.88 -0.28 -20.17
CA MET A 220 -9.99 0.09 -21.27
C MET A 220 -10.63 1.10 -22.21
N HIS A 221 -11.88 0.87 -22.60
CA HIS A 221 -12.64 1.81 -23.41
C HIS A 221 -12.74 3.19 -22.71
N ALA A 222 -13.06 3.21 -21.41
CA ALA A 222 -13.08 4.45 -20.62
C ALA A 222 -11.70 5.13 -20.55
N THR A 223 -10.64 4.35 -20.38
CA THR A 223 -9.25 4.84 -20.36
C THR A 223 -8.85 5.44 -21.71
N GLN A 224 -9.19 4.78 -22.82
CA GLN A 224 -8.93 5.27 -24.17
C GLN A 224 -9.68 6.57 -24.45
N GLN A 225 -10.97 6.65 -24.06
CA GLN A 225 -11.73 7.90 -24.15
C GLN A 225 -11.07 9.04 -23.36
N MET A 226 -10.62 8.78 -22.12
CA MET A 226 -9.88 9.77 -21.34
C MET A 226 -8.56 10.18 -22.00
N MET A 227 -7.84 9.27 -22.64
CA MET A 227 -6.60 9.57 -23.36
C MET A 227 -6.85 10.46 -24.58
N VAL A 228 -7.90 10.16 -25.36
CA VAL A 228 -8.31 10.98 -26.51
C VAL A 228 -8.70 12.39 -26.06
N LEU A 229 -9.50 12.51 -25.00
CA LEU A 229 -9.86 13.83 -24.44
C LEU A 229 -8.62 14.60 -23.96
N ARG A 230 -7.67 13.93 -23.29
CA ARG A 230 -6.41 14.54 -22.85
C ARG A 230 -5.51 14.94 -24.01
N SER A 231 -5.44 14.16 -25.09
CA SER A 231 -4.61 14.50 -26.26
C SER A 231 -5.20 15.69 -27.01
N GLN A 232 -6.53 15.72 -27.18
CA GLN A 232 -7.25 16.86 -27.76
C GLN A 232 -7.04 18.13 -26.95
N ALA A 233 -7.15 18.05 -25.61
CA ALA A 233 -6.90 19.19 -24.72
C ALA A 233 -5.45 19.71 -24.79
N ARG A 234 -4.49 18.88 -25.21
CA ARG A 234 -3.07 19.24 -25.36
C ARG A 234 -2.68 19.57 -26.80
N GLY A 235 -3.62 19.60 -27.74
CA GLY A 235 -3.34 19.84 -29.16
C GLY A 235 -2.55 18.72 -29.84
N GLY A 236 -2.47 17.53 -29.24
CA GLY A 236 -1.78 16.37 -29.82
C GLY A 236 -2.72 15.47 -30.60
N THR A 237 -2.36 15.13 -31.84
CA THR A 237 -3.01 14.07 -32.62
C THR A 237 -2.48 12.71 -32.16
N MET A 238 -3.34 11.88 -31.56
CA MET A 238 -3.00 10.49 -31.25
C MET A 238 -3.15 9.66 -32.53
N GLU A 239 -2.15 8.86 -32.90
CA GLU A 239 -2.26 7.99 -34.07
C GLU A 239 -3.32 6.89 -33.84
N PRO A 240 -4.28 6.71 -34.77
CA PRO A 240 -5.44 5.83 -34.59
C PRO A 240 -5.17 4.31 -34.54
N GLY A 241 -3.92 3.85 -34.48
CA GLY A 241 -3.56 2.41 -34.46
C GLY A 241 -3.13 1.84 -33.10
N SER A 242 -2.95 2.67 -32.07
CA SER A 242 -2.34 2.22 -30.81
C SER A 242 -3.27 1.41 -29.88
N GLY A 243 -4.60 1.52 -30.05
CA GLY A 243 -5.57 0.86 -29.18
C GLY A 243 -5.79 -0.63 -29.46
N GLN A 244 -5.74 -1.06 -30.72
CA GLN A 244 -6.02 -2.44 -31.13
C GLN A 244 -5.05 -3.46 -30.51
N ASN A 245 -3.79 -3.09 -30.32
CA ASN A 245 -2.76 -3.96 -29.74
C ASN A 245 -3.11 -4.39 -28.30
N VAL A 246 -3.86 -3.57 -27.56
CA VAL A 246 -4.17 -3.86 -26.15
C VAL A 246 -5.25 -4.91 -26.02
N GLU A 247 -6.34 -4.81 -26.81
CA GLU A 247 -7.40 -5.82 -26.79
C GLU A 247 -6.85 -7.20 -27.17
N ASP A 248 -5.96 -7.25 -28.17
CA ASP A 248 -5.29 -8.49 -28.59
C ASP A 248 -4.45 -9.12 -27.46
N ILE A 249 -3.73 -8.31 -26.67
CA ILE A 249 -2.95 -8.80 -25.52
C ILE A 249 -3.86 -9.45 -24.48
N TYR A 250 -5.02 -8.87 -24.19
CA TYR A 250 -5.95 -9.42 -23.21
C TYR A 250 -6.65 -10.69 -23.69
N ASP A 251 -7.08 -10.72 -24.96
CA ASP A 251 -7.66 -11.92 -25.56
C ASP A 251 -6.64 -13.07 -25.55
N ALA A 252 -5.35 -12.77 -25.76
CA ALA A 252 -4.27 -13.74 -25.65
C ALA A 252 -4.00 -14.19 -24.20
N MET A 253 -4.07 -13.28 -23.22
CA MET A 253 -3.98 -13.63 -21.78
C MET A 253 -5.15 -14.53 -21.33
N GLU A 254 -6.37 -14.26 -21.81
CA GLU A 254 -7.55 -15.07 -21.50
C GLU A 254 -7.43 -16.47 -22.12
N ALA A 255 -7.04 -16.55 -23.40
CA ALA A 255 -6.79 -17.83 -24.07
C ALA A 255 -5.73 -18.65 -23.33
N LEU A 256 -4.69 -18.00 -22.82
CA LEU A 256 -3.65 -18.64 -22.00
C LEU A 256 -4.21 -19.16 -20.66
N GLU A 257 -5.07 -18.41 -19.99
CA GLU A 257 -5.72 -18.84 -18.73
C GLU A 257 -6.68 -20.01 -18.98
N GLN A 258 -7.42 -20.01 -20.08
CA GLN A 258 -8.23 -21.14 -20.51
C GLN A 258 -7.39 -22.39 -20.81
N GLN A 259 -6.27 -22.23 -21.52
CA GLN A 259 -5.33 -23.32 -21.80
C GLN A 259 -4.74 -23.93 -20.51
N ARG A 260 -4.36 -23.09 -19.55
CA ARG A 260 -3.94 -23.53 -18.22
C ARG A 260 -5.02 -24.35 -17.52
N ASN A 261 -6.27 -23.88 -17.53
CA ASN A 261 -7.39 -24.57 -16.90
C ASN A 261 -7.71 -25.91 -17.57
N LEU A 262 -7.47 -26.02 -18.88
CA LEU A 262 -7.58 -27.27 -19.63
C LEU A 262 -6.36 -28.21 -19.45
N GLY A 263 -5.32 -27.76 -18.74
CA GLY A 263 -4.08 -28.50 -18.57
C GLY A 263 -3.24 -28.63 -19.85
N THR A 264 -3.53 -27.82 -20.89
CA THR A 264 -2.80 -27.85 -22.16
C THR A 264 -1.49 -27.07 -22.12
N VAL A 265 -1.32 -26.21 -21.12
CA VAL A 265 -0.13 -25.39 -20.90
C VAL A 265 0.41 -25.65 -19.50
N SER A 266 1.72 -25.84 -19.39
CA SER A 266 2.40 -26.02 -18.10
C SER A 266 2.41 -24.73 -17.27
N GLU A 267 2.51 -24.83 -15.95
CA GLU A 267 2.56 -23.65 -15.06
C GLU A 267 3.78 -22.76 -15.36
N GLU A 268 4.90 -23.32 -15.82
CA GLU A 268 6.11 -22.58 -16.21
C GLU A 268 5.90 -21.81 -17.52
N GLU A 269 5.29 -22.44 -18.52
CA GLU A 269 4.93 -21.77 -19.78
C GLU A 269 3.89 -20.67 -19.54
N PHE A 270 2.88 -20.94 -18.70
CA PHE A 270 1.87 -19.96 -18.30
C PHE A 270 2.53 -18.71 -17.70
N LYS A 271 3.43 -18.88 -16.71
CA LYS A 271 4.16 -17.75 -16.10
C LYS A 271 5.03 -17.00 -17.11
N THR A 272 5.69 -17.72 -18.01
CA THR A 272 6.55 -17.11 -19.04
C THR A 272 5.73 -16.21 -19.97
N ARG A 273 4.64 -16.73 -20.54
CA ARG A 273 3.77 -15.93 -21.41
C ARG A 273 3.06 -14.81 -20.66
N GLN A 274 2.67 -15.03 -19.41
CA GLN A 274 2.11 -13.97 -18.57
C GLN A 274 3.09 -12.80 -18.40
N ASN A 275 4.39 -13.06 -18.23
CA ASN A 275 5.42 -12.02 -18.19
C ASN A 275 5.55 -11.29 -19.54
N GLU A 276 5.53 -12.02 -20.67
CA GLU A 276 5.57 -11.43 -22.02
C GLU A 276 4.39 -10.48 -22.27
N PHE A 277 3.19 -10.86 -21.82
CA PHE A 277 2.02 -9.99 -21.87
C PHE A 277 2.14 -8.78 -20.95
N GLY A 278 2.70 -8.95 -19.75
CA GLY A 278 3.03 -7.85 -18.85
C GLY A 278 3.96 -6.82 -19.50
N ASP A 279 4.99 -7.29 -20.21
CA ASP A 279 5.91 -6.44 -20.96
C ASP A 279 5.23 -5.75 -22.16
N ALA A 280 4.35 -6.46 -22.87
CA ALA A 280 3.57 -5.91 -23.97
C ALA A 280 2.62 -4.79 -23.47
N MET A 281 1.95 -5.03 -22.33
CA MET A 281 1.13 -4.04 -21.64
C MET A 281 1.95 -2.82 -21.23
N ALA A 282 3.13 -3.02 -20.65
CA ALA A 282 4.02 -1.92 -20.27
C ALA A 282 4.52 -1.11 -21.49
N ARG A 283 4.65 -1.74 -22.67
CA ARG A 283 4.94 -1.03 -23.93
C ARG A 283 3.74 -0.23 -24.44
N ALA A 284 2.54 -0.80 -24.40
CA ALA A 284 1.31 -0.14 -24.83
C ALA A 284 0.91 1.03 -23.92
N PHE A 285 1.26 0.95 -22.63
CA PHE A 285 1.00 1.98 -21.64
C PHE A 285 2.30 2.48 -21.00
N PRO A 286 2.98 3.49 -21.60
CA PRO A 286 4.26 4.00 -21.10
C PRO A 286 4.21 4.50 -19.65
N PHE A 287 3.04 4.90 -19.14
CA PHE A 287 2.87 5.30 -17.73
C PHE A 287 2.85 4.12 -16.74
N LEU A 288 2.70 2.88 -17.22
CA LEU A 288 2.81 1.67 -16.40
C LEU A 288 4.26 1.16 -16.29
N ARG A 289 5.20 1.68 -17.09
CA ARG A 289 6.61 1.29 -16.98
C ARG A 289 7.20 1.81 -15.66
N PRO A 290 7.88 0.94 -14.89
CA PRO A 290 8.84 1.41 -13.89
C PRO A 290 9.86 2.31 -14.59
N THR A 291 10.21 3.45 -13.99
CA THR A 291 11.06 4.50 -14.56
C THR A 291 12.52 4.12 -14.81
N VAL A 292 12.86 2.84 -14.84
CA VAL A 292 14.22 2.34 -15.05
C VAL A 292 14.40 1.96 -16.53
N PRO A 293 15.28 2.65 -17.30
CA PRO A 293 15.47 2.35 -18.71
C PRO A 293 16.26 1.04 -18.91
N PRO A 294 15.89 0.19 -19.89
CA PRO A 294 16.70 -0.98 -20.26
C PRO A 294 17.97 -0.56 -21.02
N PRO A 295 19.09 -1.31 -20.90
CA PRO A 295 20.33 -1.02 -21.61
C PRO A 295 20.15 -1.19 -23.13
N ALA A 296 20.77 -0.30 -23.91
CA ALA A 296 20.63 -0.25 -25.37
C ALA A 296 21.25 -1.47 -26.07
N PRO A 297 20.64 -2.00 -27.15
CA PRO A 297 21.19 -3.13 -27.89
C PRO A 297 22.39 -2.70 -28.75
N ILE A 298 23.51 -3.41 -28.59
CA ILE A 298 24.74 -3.20 -29.36
C ILE A 298 24.57 -3.82 -30.76
N PRO A 299 24.87 -3.10 -31.86
CA PRO A 299 24.71 -3.62 -33.21
C PRO A 299 25.74 -4.71 -33.54
N THR A 300 25.24 -5.82 -34.08
CA THR A 300 26.02 -7.00 -34.50
C THR A 300 26.63 -6.76 -35.88
N MET A 301 27.96 -6.68 -35.97
CA MET A 301 28.72 -6.83 -37.22
C MET A 301 29.69 -8.02 -37.08
N PRO A 302 29.97 -8.77 -38.16
CA PRO A 302 30.68 -10.04 -38.06
C PRO A 302 32.19 -9.83 -38.19
N ILE A 303 32.96 -9.88 -37.10
CA ILE A 303 34.42 -9.97 -37.19
C ILE A 303 34.99 -10.93 -36.12
N VAL A 304 35.72 -11.90 -36.66
CA VAL A 304 36.92 -12.61 -36.15
C VAL A 304 37.47 -12.06 -34.83
N ILE A 305 37.70 -12.98 -33.89
CA ILE A 305 38.26 -12.73 -32.56
C ILE A 305 39.73 -12.31 -32.68
N PRO A 306 40.07 -11.08 -32.23
CA PRO A 306 41.26 -10.94 -31.40
C PRO A 306 40.86 -10.41 -30.03
N THR A 307 41.39 -11.05 -28.99
CA THR A 307 41.29 -10.68 -27.58
C THR A 307 41.54 -9.18 -27.37
N ARG A 308 40.47 -8.41 -27.10
CA ARG A 308 40.57 -7.04 -26.61
C ARG A 308 39.55 -6.82 -25.50
N ASN A 309 40.06 -6.26 -24.39
CA ASN A 309 39.39 -5.99 -23.12
C ASN A 309 37.91 -5.60 -23.24
N VAL A 310 37.06 -6.41 -22.62
CA VAL A 310 35.67 -6.08 -22.30
C VAL A 310 35.67 -4.85 -21.40
N PRO A 311 35.04 -3.71 -21.77
CA PRO A 311 34.82 -2.63 -20.82
C PRO A 311 33.86 -3.14 -19.74
N ALA A 312 34.29 -3.04 -18.48
CA ALA A 312 33.50 -3.42 -17.32
C ALA A 312 32.10 -2.76 -17.38
N ALA A 313 31.08 -3.51 -16.98
CA ALA A 313 29.74 -2.96 -16.76
C ALA A 313 29.83 -1.65 -15.97
N PRO A 314 29.06 -0.60 -16.31
CA PRO A 314 29.08 0.63 -15.54
C PRO A 314 28.81 0.28 -14.07
N PRO A 315 29.63 0.78 -13.13
CA PRO A 315 29.48 0.42 -11.73
C PRO A 315 28.07 0.79 -11.28
N ALA A 316 27.36 -0.17 -10.69
CA ALA A 316 26.11 0.12 -10.01
C ALA A 316 26.40 1.15 -8.92
N PHE A 317 25.85 2.35 -9.06
CA PHE A 317 26.02 3.39 -8.04
C PHE A 317 25.26 2.94 -6.77
N PRO A 318 25.91 2.93 -5.60
CA PRO A 318 25.21 2.67 -4.35
C PRO A 318 24.14 3.74 -4.14
N PRO A 319 23.06 3.49 -3.39
CA PRO A 319 22.12 4.55 -3.03
C PRO A 319 22.84 5.70 -2.31
N PRO A 320 22.30 6.94 -2.34
CA PRO A 320 22.85 8.04 -1.55
C PRO A 320 22.95 7.66 -0.08
N SER A 321 23.89 8.27 0.64
CA SER A 321 24.02 8.03 2.08
C SER A 321 22.70 8.39 2.81
N LEU A 322 22.55 7.88 4.04
CA LEU A 322 21.37 8.21 4.85
C LEU A 322 21.26 9.73 5.08
N GLU A 323 22.39 10.39 5.32
CA GLU A 323 22.50 11.83 5.49
C GLU A 323 22.08 12.58 4.21
N ASP A 324 22.49 12.10 3.03
CA ASP A 324 22.10 12.70 1.75
C ASP A 324 20.60 12.49 1.42
N SER A 325 20.01 11.42 1.95
CA SER A 325 18.63 11.02 1.69
C SER A 325 17.62 11.68 2.63
N VAL A 326 17.99 11.90 3.89
CA VAL A 326 17.07 12.30 4.97
C VAL A 326 17.48 13.64 5.63
N GLY A 327 18.74 14.05 5.54
CA GLY A 327 19.30 15.19 6.28
C GLY A 327 19.74 14.81 7.70
N ALA A 328 20.15 15.79 8.52
CA ALA A 328 20.70 15.56 9.85
C ALA A 328 19.64 15.36 10.95
N GLY A 329 18.34 15.39 10.61
CA GLY A 329 17.27 15.18 11.58
C GLY A 329 15.86 15.33 11.02
N PRO A 330 14.83 15.23 11.87
CA PRO A 330 13.44 15.28 11.45
C PRO A 330 13.04 16.66 10.91
N TRP A 331 12.14 16.65 9.93
CA TRP A 331 11.46 17.84 9.41
C TRP A 331 10.23 18.16 10.26
N PRO A 332 9.83 19.44 10.35
CA PRO A 332 8.60 19.81 11.04
C PRO A 332 7.39 19.17 10.34
N PRO A 333 6.33 18.85 11.10
CA PRO A 333 5.15 18.24 10.53
C PRO A 333 4.51 19.11 9.45
N LEU A 334 4.01 18.49 8.38
CA LEU A 334 3.37 19.11 7.21
C LEU A 334 4.31 19.87 6.26
N SER A 335 5.59 20.05 6.61
CA SER A 335 6.56 20.63 5.70
C SER A 335 7.01 19.62 4.65
N THR A 336 7.20 20.10 3.42
CA THR A 336 7.73 19.25 2.35
C THR A 336 9.20 18.98 2.62
N MET A 337 9.55 17.71 2.84
CA MET A 337 10.94 17.28 3.04
C MET A 337 11.81 17.68 1.83
N CYS A 338 12.87 18.44 2.08
CA CYS A 338 13.83 18.86 1.06
C CYS A 338 15.22 18.30 1.38
N SER A 339 15.41 17.00 1.19
CA SER A 339 16.72 16.37 1.41
C SER A 339 17.82 16.94 0.50
N PRO A 340 19.11 16.83 0.88
CA PRO A 340 20.23 17.30 0.06
C PRO A 340 20.17 16.82 -1.38
N PHE A 341 19.88 15.52 -1.59
CA PHE A 341 19.71 14.95 -2.93
C PHE A 341 18.47 15.49 -3.66
N SER A 342 17.36 15.74 -2.95
CA SER A 342 16.15 16.30 -3.55
C SER A 342 16.36 17.74 -4.02
N LEU A 343 17.14 18.54 -3.29
CA LEU A 343 17.52 19.89 -3.68
C LEU A 343 18.42 19.87 -4.91
N PHE A 344 19.45 19.02 -4.93
CA PHE A 344 20.29 18.83 -6.11
C PHE A 344 19.48 18.39 -7.33
N ARG A 345 18.57 17.44 -7.16
CA ARG A 345 17.70 16.97 -8.26
C ARG A 345 16.82 18.09 -8.81
N LYS A 346 16.27 18.94 -7.94
CA LYS A 346 15.48 20.13 -8.36
C LYS A 346 16.34 21.12 -9.12
N ASP A 347 17.54 21.46 -8.63
CA ASP A 347 18.48 22.38 -9.28
C ASP A 347 18.98 21.89 -10.65
N LYS A 348 18.90 20.57 -10.91
CA LYS A 348 19.29 19.95 -12.19
C LYS A 348 18.13 19.58 -13.10
N GLN A 349 16.88 19.86 -12.68
CA GLN A 349 15.69 19.45 -13.42
C GLN A 349 15.57 20.14 -14.80
N ASP A 350 16.25 21.27 -15.00
CA ASP A 350 16.30 22.01 -16.27
C ASP A 350 17.39 21.54 -17.26
N ARG A 351 18.22 20.54 -16.89
CA ARG A 351 19.23 20.00 -17.81
C ARG A 351 18.63 18.93 -18.74
N PRO A 352 19.15 18.80 -19.97
CA PRO A 352 18.71 17.78 -20.91
C PRO A 352 18.84 16.37 -20.28
N ARG A 353 17.81 15.57 -20.51
CA ARG A 353 17.41 14.36 -19.76
C ARG A 353 18.37 13.16 -19.87
N GLU A 354 19.57 13.35 -20.40
CA GLU A 354 20.48 12.28 -20.82
C GLU A 354 21.38 11.78 -19.67
N GLU A 355 21.62 12.57 -18.62
CA GLU A 355 22.42 12.16 -17.47
C GLU A 355 21.55 11.75 -16.27
N SER A 356 21.81 10.55 -15.75
CA SER A 356 21.22 10.08 -14.49
C SER A 356 21.59 11.03 -13.36
N THR A 357 20.59 11.72 -12.79
CA THR A 357 20.78 12.63 -11.65
C THR A 357 21.47 11.94 -10.46
N LEU A 358 21.25 10.64 -10.27
CA LEU A 358 21.96 9.86 -9.27
C LEU A 358 23.45 9.71 -9.60
N GLY A 359 23.79 9.43 -10.86
CA GLY A 359 25.18 9.32 -11.31
C GLY A 359 25.96 10.61 -11.10
N VAL A 360 25.36 11.77 -11.43
CA VAL A 360 25.98 13.08 -11.22
C VAL A 360 26.14 13.39 -9.73
N TRP A 361 25.18 12.99 -8.89
CA TRP A 361 25.29 13.14 -7.43
C TRP A 361 26.50 12.41 -6.85
N HIS A 362 26.79 11.18 -7.31
CA HIS A 362 27.96 10.43 -6.85
C HIS A 362 29.29 10.98 -7.35
N GLN A 363 29.27 11.75 -8.45
CA GLN A 363 30.45 12.43 -8.97
C GLN A 363 30.73 13.75 -8.26
N LEU A 364 29.79 14.27 -7.47
CA LEU A 364 30.04 15.44 -6.63
C LEU A 364 31.08 15.11 -5.57
N THR A 365 32.00 16.05 -5.34
CA THR A 365 32.91 15.96 -4.19
C THR A 365 32.14 16.11 -2.88
N GLU A 366 32.72 15.67 -1.77
CA GLU A 366 32.05 15.82 -0.47
C GLU A 366 31.85 17.29 -0.10
N GLU A 367 32.74 18.19 -0.51
CA GLU A 367 32.57 19.64 -0.33
C GLU A 367 31.35 20.16 -1.10
N GLN A 368 31.09 19.62 -2.30
CA GLN A 368 29.92 20.00 -3.09
C GLN A 368 28.62 19.44 -2.53
N LYS A 369 28.63 18.20 -2.01
CA LYS A 369 27.48 17.64 -1.30
C LYS A 369 27.20 18.39 -0.01
N GLU A 370 28.25 18.84 0.69
CA GLU A 370 28.12 19.62 1.92
C GLU A 370 27.40 20.94 1.71
N VAL A 371 27.53 21.58 0.55
CA VAL A 371 26.72 22.77 0.18
C VAL A 371 25.23 22.42 0.17
N TYR A 372 24.85 21.26 -0.38
CA TYR A 372 23.46 20.80 -0.39
C TYR A 372 22.97 20.36 0.98
N ARG A 373 23.84 19.77 1.82
CA ARG A 373 23.54 19.46 3.22
C ARG A 373 23.28 20.73 4.02
N SER A 374 24.17 21.70 3.93
CA SER A 374 24.02 23.01 4.59
C SER A 374 22.72 23.71 4.17
N ARG A 375 22.41 23.73 2.87
CA ARG A 375 21.16 24.32 2.35
C ARG A 375 19.90 23.57 2.81
N SER A 376 19.96 22.24 2.86
CA SER A 376 18.87 21.41 3.41
C SER A 376 18.63 21.72 4.89
N GLU A 377 19.71 21.90 5.66
CA GLU A 377 19.63 22.22 7.08
C GLU A 377 19.09 23.63 7.35
N GLU A 378 19.49 24.62 6.55
CA GLU A 378 18.95 25.97 6.60
C GLU A 378 17.44 25.98 6.34
N LEU A 379 16.98 25.33 5.26
CA LEU A 379 15.55 25.19 4.95
C LEU A 379 14.78 24.42 6.04
N ARG A 380 15.42 23.44 6.67
CA ARG A 380 14.84 22.70 7.80
C ARG A 380 14.67 23.61 9.02
N GLY A 381 15.66 24.45 9.31
CA GLY A 381 15.60 25.47 10.36
C GLY A 381 14.51 26.51 10.11
N GLU A 382 14.42 27.04 8.89
CA GLU A 382 13.37 27.98 8.49
C GLU A 382 11.97 27.37 8.61
N ALA A 383 11.80 26.13 8.15
CA ALA A 383 10.55 25.41 8.25
C ALA A 383 10.13 25.18 9.71
N TRP A 384 11.08 24.91 10.62
CA TRP A 384 10.80 24.79 12.05
C TRP A 384 10.40 26.14 12.65
N ALA A 385 11.11 27.21 12.32
CA ALA A 385 10.76 28.56 12.77
C ALA A 385 9.39 29.02 12.24
N GLU A 386 9.00 28.62 11.02
CA GLU A 386 7.66 28.87 10.49
C GLU A 386 6.60 28.02 11.20
N HIS A 387 6.88 26.75 11.45
CA HIS A 387 5.99 25.86 12.20
C HIS A 387 5.74 26.40 13.62
N GLU A 388 6.79 26.80 14.33
CA GLU A 388 6.69 27.42 15.66
C GLU A 388 5.89 28.73 15.63
N ARG A 389 6.12 29.59 14.62
CA ARG A 389 5.30 30.80 14.43
C ARG A 389 3.82 30.47 14.21
N LYS A 390 3.51 29.44 13.41
CA LYS A 390 2.13 28.98 13.18
C LYS A 390 1.50 28.43 14.45
N VAL A 391 2.25 27.64 15.22
CA VAL A 391 1.80 27.11 16.52
C VAL A 391 1.56 28.24 17.52
N ALA A 392 2.47 29.21 17.61
CA ALA A 392 2.33 30.38 18.47
C ALA A 392 1.13 31.25 18.07
N ALA A 393 0.99 31.59 16.78
CA ALA A 393 -0.13 32.37 16.27
C ALA A 393 -1.47 31.65 16.46
N SER A 394 -1.51 30.32 16.27
CA SER A 394 -2.70 29.51 16.54
C SER A 394 -3.06 29.52 18.04
N THR A 395 -2.06 29.55 18.91
CA THR A 395 -2.25 29.58 20.38
C THR A 395 -2.75 30.95 20.85
N GLU A 396 -2.24 32.04 20.27
CA GLU A 396 -2.66 33.42 20.60
C GLU A 396 -4.05 33.77 20.04
N ALA A 397 -4.39 33.31 18.84
CA ALA A 397 -5.67 33.61 18.20
C ALA A 397 -6.88 32.90 18.85
N THR A 398 -6.65 31.82 19.61
CA THR A 398 -7.74 30.98 20.15
C THR A 398 -7.71 30.81 21.67
N GLY A 399 -6.65 31.27 22.36
CA GLY A 399 -6.50 31.12 23.81
C GLY A 399 -6.49 29.66 24.30
N ARG A 400 -6.51 28.67 23.39
CA ARG A 400 -6.44 27.23 23.68
C ARG A 400 -5.73 26.48 22.57
N TYR A 401 -4.75 25.70 23.01
CA TYR A 401 -4.01 24.75 22.20
C TYR A 401 -4.96 23.76 21.50
N THR A 402 -5.16 23.94 20.19
CA THR A 402 -5.82 22.96 19.33
C THR A 402 -4.84 21.83 19.04
N GLY A 403 -4.83 20.82 19.90
CA GLY A 403 -4.06 19.60 19.70
C GLY A 403 -4.57 18.81 18.50
N ARG A 404 -4.25 19.22 17.26
CA ARG A 404 -4.34 18.34 16.09
C ARG A 404 -3.24 17.29 16.20
N ARG A 405 -3.58 16.16 16.81
CA ARG A 405 -2.71 14.99 16.87
C ARG A 405 -2.77 14.25 15.52
N TYR A 406 -1.60 14.13 14.92
CA TYR A 406 -1.30 13.58 13.62
C TYR A 406 -1.88 12.18 13.32
N GLU A 407 -2.43 12.03 12.12
CA GLU A 407 -2.57 10.74 11.45
C GLU A 407 -1.21 10.04 11.37
N LYS A 408 -1.16 8.85 11.95
CA LYS A 408 0.04 8.04 12.11
C LYS A 408 0.50 7.50 10.75
N ARG A 409 1.36 8.26 10.06
CA ARG A 409 2.10 7.78 8.88
C ARG A 409 3.46 7.18 9.28
N GLU A 410 3.50 6.39 10.34
CA GLU A 410 4.65 5.54 10.69
C GLU A 410 4.16 4.14 11.06
N GLY A 411 4.30 3.23 10.10
CA GLY A 411 4.04 1.79 10.23
C GLY A 411 4.59 0.97 9.07
N TYR A 412 5.36 1.58 8.17
CA TYR A 412 5.96 0.91 7.02
C TYR A 412 7.47 1.03 7.14
N LYS A 413 8.11 0.02 7.76
CA LYS A 413 9.42 -0.54 7.34
C LYS A 413 10.01 -1.64 8.24
N ALA A 414 9.39 -2.05 9.35
CA ALA A 414 10.01 -3.04 10.25
C ALA A 414 9.34 -4.43 10.37
N SER A 415 8.16 -4.69 9.77
CA SER A 415 7.47 -5.99 9.91
C SER A 415 7.13 -6.70 8.60
N GLY A 416 7.58 -6.18 7.45
CA GLY A 416 7.08 -6.58 6.12
C GLY A 416 7.83 -7.70 5.39
N SER A 417 8.78 -8.42 6.00
CA SER A 417 9.57 -9.46 5.32
C SER A 417 9.21 -10.90 5.70
N GLN A 418 8.16 -11.13 6.51
CA GLN A 418 7.84 -12.46 7.03
C GLN A 418 6.90 -13.33 6.15
N GLU A 419 6.32 -12.78 5.06
CA GLU A 419 5.26 -13.47 4.29
C GLU A 419 5.60 -13.72 2.80
N LEU A 420 6.88 -13.90 2.47
CA LEU A 420 7.27 -14.66 1.28
C LEU A 420 7.86 -15.98 1.79
N GLY A 421 7.09 -17.06 1.66
CA GLY A 421 7.58 -18.41 1.91
C GLY A 421 8.95 -18.58 1.24
N TYR A 422 9.95 -18.89 2.06
CA TYR A 422 11.39 -19.05 1.76
C TYR A 422 12.32 -17.83 1.88
N MET A 423 11.87 -16.65 2.34
CA MET A 423 12.81 -15.55 2.65
C MET A 423 12.93 -15.33 4.18
N PRO A 424 14.12 -15.53 4.79
CA PRO A 424 14.31 -15.26 6.21
C PRO A 424 14.19 -13.76 6.51
N PRO A 425 13.69 -13.35 7.69
CA PRO A 425 13.60 -11.94 8.04
C PRO A 425 15.02 -11.35 8.14
N SER A 426 15.18 -10.15 7.58
CA SER A 426 16.39 -9.36 7.69
C SER A 426 16.81 -9.24 9.16
N PRO A 427 18.11 -9.35 9.51
CA PRO A 427 18.55 -9.16 10.89
C PRO A 427 18.06 -7.79 11.39
N SER A 428 17.34 -7.79 12.51
CA SER A 428 16.87 -6.57 13.15
C SER A 428 18.06 -5.67 13.51
N ILE A 429 17.95 -4.37 13.25
CA ILE A 429 19.00 -3.40 13.60
C ILE A 429 19.10 -3.34 15.12
N VAL A 430 20.23 -3.79 15.66
CA VAL A 430 20.59 -3.61 17.08
C VAL A 430 21.04 -2.17 17.27
N THR A 431 20.48 -1.46 18.24
CA THR A 431 20.90 -0.10 18.59
C THR A 431 21.73 -0.11 19.88
N GLY A 432 22.53 0.94 20.12
CA GLY A 432 23.28 1.06 21.37
C GLY A 432 22.38 1.06 22.61
N LEU A 433 21.16 1.62 22.50
CA LEU A 433 20.16 1.59 23.56
C LEU A 433 19.65 0.17 23.85
N MET A 434 19.53 -0.69 22.83
CA MET A 434 19.10 -2.08 23.03
C MET A 434 20.17 -2.92 23.75
N LEU A 435 21.45 -2.73 23.40
CA LEU A 435 22.55 -3.39 24.12
C LEU A 435 22.62 -2.93 25.58
N PHE A 436 22.51 -1.62 25.80
CA PHE A 436 22.49 -1.06 27.14
C PHE A 436 21.29 -1.54 27.96
N ARG A 437 20.11 -1.58 27.33
CA ARG A 437 18.90 -2.11 27.95
C ARG A 437 19.11 -3.52 28.46
N ASP A 438 19.65 -4.39 27.61
CA ASP A 438 19.80 -5.81 27.94
C ASP A 438 20.79 -5.98 29.11
N GLU A 439 21.88 -5.20 29.16
CA GLU A 439 22.82 -5.15 30.30
C GLU A 439 22.17 -4.64 31.59
N VAL A 440 21.38 -3.54 31.51
CA VAL A 440 20.69 -2.99 32.68
C VAL A 440 19.66 -3.95 33.27
N LEU A 441 18.98 -4.72 32.42
CA LEU A 441 17.99 -5.71 32.85
C LEU A 441 18.64 -6.97 33.45
N LEU A 442 19.79 -7.39 32.92
CA LEU A 442 20.62 -8.46 33.49
C LEU A 442 21.10 -8.06 34.89
N ASP A 443 21.64 -6.85 35.04
CA ASP A 443 22.13 -6.33 36.31
C ASP A 443 21.02 -6.13 37.36
N SER A 444 19.78 -5.85 36.93
CA SER A 444 18.67 -5.65 37.87
C SER A 444 18.08 -6.96 38.41
N GLY A 445 18.56 -8.13 37.95
CA GLY A 445 18.02 -9.44 38.34
C GLY A 445 16.55 -9.62 37.93
N ALA A 446 16.07 -8.81 36.97
CA ALA A 446 14.71 -8.87 36.51
C ALA A 446 14.56 -10.07 35.58
N GLU A 447 13.98 -11.17 36.08
CA GLU A 447 13.60 -12.30 35.23
C GLU A 447 12.65 -11.78 34.12
N LEU A 448 13.07 -11.96 32.87
CA LEU A 448 12.24 -11.73 31.68
C LEU A 448 11.02 -12.67 31.76
N ARG A 449 9.92 -12.20 32.36
CA ARG A 449 8.65 -12.93 32.36
C ARG A 449 8.17 -13.08 30.93
N THR A 450 8.21 -14.30 30.42
CA THR A 450 7.66 -14.69 29.11
C THR A 450 6.14 -14.92 29.15
N GLU A 451 5.44 -14.49 30.20
CA GLU A 451 3.99 -14.70 30.30
C GLU A 451 3.23 -13.73 29.40
N THR A 452 2.53 -14.35 28.46
CA THR A 452 1.57 -13.74 27.54
C THR A 452 0.25 -13.61 28.27
N ASP A 453 0.04 -12.51 29.00
CA ASP A 453 -1.33 -12.17 29.42
C ASP A 453 -1.61 -10.66 29.46
N SER A 454 -2.62 -10.29 28.66
CA SER A 454 -3.45 -9.08 28.69
C SER A 454 -2.84 -7.68 28.42
N GLY A 455 -3.35 -7.06 27.34
CA GLY A 455 -4.27 -5.92 27.52
C GLY A 455 -3.76 -4.48 27.42
N THR A 456 -2.46 -4.22 27.34
CA THR A 456 -1.96 -2.84 27.11
C THR A 456 -0.94 -2.82 25.99
N GLY A 457 -1.16 -1.94 24.99
CA GLY A 457 -0.39 -1.84 23.74
C GLY A 457 1.07 -1.39 23.86
N ALA A 458 1.81 -1.83 24.88
CA ALA A 458 3.25 -1.85 24.87
C ALA A 458 3.72 -3.11 24.13
N GLY A 459 4.72 -2.99 23.26
CA GLY A 459 5.30 -4.12 22.55
C GLY A 459 5.82 -5.22 23.51
N PRO A 460 6.14 -6.42 22.99
CA PRO A 460 6.43 -7.58 23.82
C PRO A 460 7.65 -7.35 24.72
N GLY A 461 7.45 -7.51 26.04
CA GLY A 461 8.49 -7.92 26.97
C GLY A 461 9.05 -6.90 27.96
N MET A 462 8.53 -5.67 28.05
CA MET A 462 9.06 -4.70 29.01
C MET A 462 7.96 -4.03 29.83
N SER A 463 8.00 -4.19 31.16
CA SER A 463 7.13 -3.44 32.07
C SER A 463 7.42 -1.94 31.96
N ARG A 464 6.41 -1.11 32.23
CA ARG A 464 6.56 0.35 32.26
C ARG A 464 7.69 0.79 33.21
N GLU A 465 7.86 0.07 34.31
CA GLU A 465 8.91 0.31 35.31
C GLU A 465 10.31 0.00 34.75
N HIS A 466 10.47 -1.11 34.03
CA HIS A 466 11.73 -1.44 33.35
C HIS A 466 12.07 -0.43 32.26
N PHE A 467 11.07 0.05 31.51
CA PHE A 467 11.29 1.09 30.51
C PHE A 467 11.76 2.41 31.15
N GLN A 468 11.11 2.82 32.24
CA GLN A 468 11.50 4.03 32.98
C GLN A 468 12.89 3.91 33.58
N LEU A 469 13.25 2.75 34.13
CA LEU A 469 14.58 2.46 34.66
C LEU A 469 15.67 2.56 33.58
N VAL A 470 15.45 1.90 32.44
CA VAL A 470 16.41 1.91 31.31
C VAL A 470 16.54 3.31 30.73
N SER A 471 15.43 4.05 30.57
CA SER A 471 15.46 5.43 30.08
C SER A 471 16.23 6.35 31.02
N SER A 472 15.96 6.29 32.33
CA SER A 472 16.65 7.12 33.34
C SER A 472 18.16 6.86 33.35
N LYS A 473 18.55 5.58 33.42
CA LYS A 473 19.98 5.21 33.41
C LYS A 473 20.67 5.55 32.08
N TRP A 474 19.95 5.48 30.96
CA TRP A 474 20.48 5.90 29.67
C TRP A 474 20.71 7.41 29.64
N ASP A 475 19.81 8.22 30.18
CA ASP A 475 19.97 9.68 30.20
C ASP A 475 21.16 10.11 31.07
N GLU A 476 21.40 9.42 32.18
CA GLU A 476 22.55 9.63 33.08
C GLU A 476 23.90 9.20 32.50
N LEU A 477 23.91 8.40 31.42
CA LEU A 477 25.14 7.85 30.85
C LEU A 477 26.01 8.94 30.20
N PRO A 478 27.32 9.01 30.50
CA PRO A 478 28.23 9.94 29.84
C PRO A 478 28.24 9.75 28.32
N LYS A 479 28.37 10.86 27.56
CA LYS A 479 28.37 10.83 26.09
C LYS A 479 29.40 9.84 25.50
N GLN A 480 30.56 9.71 26.12
CA GLN A 480 31.60 8.76 25.70
C GLN A 480 31.14 7.29 25.81
N GLN A 481 30.39 6.95 26.85
CA GLN A 481 29.84 5.60 27.02
C GLN A 481 28.70 5.33 26.03
N LYS A 482 27.83 6.33 25.75
CA LYS A 482 26.81 6.21 24.69
C LYS A 482 27.42 5.94 23.32
N VAL A 483 28.56 6.59 23.02
CA VAL A 483 29.34 6.33 21.79
C VAL A 483 29.88 4.90 21.77
N ALA A 484 30.40 4.39 22.88
CA ALA A 484 30.88 3.01 22.97
C ALA A 484 29.76 1.99 22.69
N TYR A 485 28.55 2.17 23.25
CA TYR A 485 27.39 1.32 22.94
C TYR A 485 26.98 1.41 21.46
N SER A 486 27.04 2.61 20.86
CA SER A 486 26.75 2.78 19.43
C SER A 486 27.77 2.06 18.54
N GLN A 487 29.06 2.11 18.90
CA GLN A 487 30.13 1.39 18.20
C GLN A 487 29.94 -0.12 18.31
N ARG A 488 29.63 -0.63 19.51
CA ARG A 488 29.33 -2.06 19.73
C ARG A 488 28.11 -2.51 18.94
N ALA A 489 27.05 -1.68 18.87
CA ALA A 489 25.87 -1.97 18.05
C ALA A 489 26.21 -2.03 16.56
N THR A 490 27.11 -1.16 16.07
CA THR A 490 27.58 -1.20 14.69
C THR A 490 28.35 -2.50 14.39
N GLN A 491 29.19 -2.95 15.31
CA GLN A 491 29.89 -4.22 15.18
C GLN A 491 28.92 -5.41 15.14
N VAL A 492 27.98 -5.50 16.08
CA VAL A 492 26.96 -6.57 16.13
C VAL A 492 26.12 -6.59 14.85
N ASN A 493 25.75 -5.43 14.32
CA ASN A 493 25.02 -5.36 13.05
C ASN A 493 25.87 -5.82 11.84
N ALA A 494 27.18 -5.55 11.85
CA ALA A 494 28.10 -6.03 10.82
C ALA A 494 28.24 -7.56 10.86
N GLU A 495 28.36 -8.13 12.07
CA GLU A 495 28.42 -9.58 12.30
C GLU A 495 27.09 -10.25 11.87
N ASN A 496 25.95 -9.72 12.29
CA ASN A 496 24.63 -10.20 11.89
C ASN A 496 24.43 -10.17 10.37
N ARG A 497 24.94 -9.13 9.69
CA ARG A 497 24.88 -9.03 8.22
C ARG A 497 25.78 -10.08 7.56
N ALA A 498 27.01 -10.25 8.03
CA ALA A 498 27.93 -11.26 7.51
C ALA A 498 27.38 -12.68 7.66
N GLU A 499 26.74 -12.98 8.79
CA GLU A 499 26.13 -14.28 9.06
C GLU A 499 24.85 -14.50 8.24
N HIS A 500 24.01 -13.48 8.10
CA HIS A 500 22.86 -13.52 7.18
C HIS A 500 23.31 -13.78 5.73
N ASP A 501 24.37 -13.12 5.26
CA ASP A 501 24.93 -13.34 3.93
C ASP A 501 25.46 -14.77 3.76
N LEU A 502 26.03 -15.36 4.81
CA LEU A 502 26.48 -16.75 4.83
C LEU A 502 25.30 -17.73 4.79
N ILE A 503 24.22 -17.46 5.53
CA ILE A 503 22.97 -18.23 5.49
C ILE A 503 22.37 -18.17 4.08
N MET A 504 22.31 -16.98 3.47
CA MET A 504 21.75 -16.81 2.13
C MET A 504 22.55 -17.51 1.03
N ARG A 505 23.85 -17.73 1.23
CA ARG A 505 24.74 -18.50 0.34
C ARG A 505 24.55 -20.03 0.43
N ALA A 506 23.81 -20.56 1.39
CA ALA A 506 23.56 -22.00 1.46
C ALA A 506 22.75 -22.50 0.25
N ILE A 507 23.18 -23.63 -0.32
CA ILE A 507 22.81 -24.09 -1.67
C ILE A 507 21.36 -24.58 -1.76
N THR A 508 20.79 -25.08 -0.65
CA THR A 508 19.42 -25.63 -0.63
C THR A 508 18.53 -24.94 0.42
N PRO A 509 17.20 -24.87 0.20
CA PRO A 509 16.24 -24.33 1.18
C PRO A 509 16.32 -25.00 2.56
N GLN A 510 16.59 -26.31 2.61
CA GLN A 510 16.73 -27.09 3.85
C GLN A 510 18.00 -26.71 4.62
N GLN A 511 19.13 -26.50 3.93
CA GLN A 511 20.36 -26.00 4.55
C GLN A 511 20.21 -24.57 5.07
N ARG A 512 19.47 -23.71 4.37
CA ARG A 512 19.12 -22.36 4.85
C ARG A 512 18.32 -22.41 6.15
N GLN A 513 17.30 -23.27 6.20
CA GLN A 513 16.48 -23.42 7.40
C GLN A 513 17.29 -23.96 8.59
N ALA A 514 18.14 -24.97 8.39
CA ALA A 514 19.00 -25.51 9.42
C ALA A 514 20.03 -24.48 9.93
N ALA A 515 20.65 -23.72 9.02
CA ALA A 515 21.59 -22.65 9.37
C ALA A 515 20.90 -21.52 10.17
N TYR A 516 19.66 -21.18 9.81
CA TYR A 516 18.88 -20.17 10.51
C TYR A 516 18.47 -20.60 11.92
N LEU A 517 18.08 -21.86 12.12
CA LEU A 517 17.79 -22.40 13.45
C LEU A 517 19.04 -22.40 14.33
N ALA A 518 20.19 -22.81 13.78
CA ALA A 518 21.47 -22.75 14.51
C ALA A 518 21.87 -21.31 14.88
N TRP A 519 21.64 -20.35 13.98
CA TRP A 519 21.88 -18.92 14.24
C TRP A 519 20.96 -18.36 15.35
N SER A 520 19.67 -18.67 15.28
CA SER A 520 18.70 -18.24 16.31
C SER A 520 19.05 -18.79 17.69
N GLU A 521 19.44 -20.07 17.79
CA GLU A 521 19.86 -20.68 19.06
C GLU A 521 21.16 -20.09 19.62
N ARG A 522 22.11 -19.68 18.76
CA ARG A 522 23.30 -18.94 19.20
C ARG A 522 22.96 -17.56 19.73
N LEU A 523 22.06 -16.81 19.07
CA LEU A 523 21.62 -15.50 19.57
C LEU A 523 20.94 -15.61 20.93
N LYS A 524 20.11 -16.65 21.14
CA LYS A 524 19.52 -16.93 22.45
C LYS A 524 20.58 -17.27 23.50
N SER A 525 21.58 -18.06 23.13
CA SER A 525 22.67 -18.48 24.04
C SER A 525 23.61 -17.32 24.39
N ALA A 526 23.93 -16.44 23.44
CA ALA A 526 24.76 -15.26 23.65
C ALA A 526 24.10 -14.24 24.60
N ASN A 527 22.76 -14.16 24.58
CA ASN A 527 21.99 -13.31 25.50
C ASN A 527 21.79 -13.93 26.90
N GLY A 528 22.15 -15.21 27.10
CA GLY A 528 22.03 -15.89 28.39
C GLY A 528 23.37 -16.20 29.09
N ALA A 529 24.50 -15.93 28.45
CA ALA A 529 25.84 -16.25 28.95
C ALA A 529 26.72 -15.02 29.27
N ALA A 530 26.18 -13.80 29.10
CA ALA A 530 26.74 -12.54 29.58
C ALA A 530 25.87 -12.05 30.73
#